data_AF-A0A948ALC7-F1
#
_entry.id   AF-A0A948ALC7-F1
#
_cell.length_a   1.000
_cell.length_b   1.000
_cell.length_c   1.000
_cell.angle_alpha   90.00
_cell.angle_beta   90.00
_cell.angle_gamma   90.00
#
_symmetry.space_group_name_H-M   'P 1'
#
loop_
_entity.id
_entity.type
_entity.pdbx_description
1 polymer ?
#
loop_
_entity_poly.entity_id
_entity_poly.type
_entity_poly.pdbx_seq_one_letter_code
_entity_poly.pdbx_strand_id
1 'polypeptide(L)' 'GLVFVAFGHSLAAFEALLRRMVGAEDGIRDALFDFTRPVSGAYFWCPPMRAGKLDLRALGLSGTEKQ' A
#
# COMPACT_ATOMS: atom_id res chain seq x y z
N GLY A 1 -0.73 19.92 -6.79
CA GLY A 1 -0.87 18.79 -5.85
C GLY A 1 -0.27 17.53 -6.47
N LEU A 2 -0.22 16.43 -5.74
CA LEU A 2 0.29 15.15 -6.21
C LEU A 2 -0.62 14.03 -5.71
N VAL A 3 -1.04 13.13 -6.60
CA VAL A 3 -1.63 11.84 -6.22
C VAL A 3 -0.50 10.84 -6.17
N PHE A 4 0.03 10.59 -4.96
CA PHE A 4 1.14 9.66 -4.76
C PHE A 4 0.62 8.23 -4.65
N VAL A 5 1.14 7.32 -5.49
CA VAL A 5 0.83 5.89 -5.47
C VAL A 5 2.12 5.10 -5.72
N ALA A 6 2.32 4.00 -5.00
CA ALA A 6 3.49 3.13 -5.16
C ALA A 6 3.07 1.64 -5.05
N PHE A 7 3.84 0.77 -5.69
CA PHE A 7 3.64 -0.69 -5.69
C PHE A 7 4.88 -1.39 -5.16
N GLY A 8 4.70 -2.42 -4.36
CA GLY A 8 5.78 -3.22 -3.79
C GLY A 8 5.29 -4.60 -3.37
N HIS A 9 6.22 -5.53 -3.13
CA HIS A 9 5.87 -6.89 -2.69
C HIS A 9 5.43 -6.95 -1.22
N SER A 10 5.63 -5.87 -0.45
CA SER A 10 5.21 -5.74 0.94
C SER A 10 4.95 -4.27 1.30
N LEU A 11 4.19 -4.03 2.38
CA LEU A 11 3.93 -2.68 2.90
C LEU A 11 5.08 -2.12 3.75
N ALA A 12 6.00 -2.98 4.20
CA ALA A 12 7.03 -2.63 5.18
C ALA A 12 7.93 -1.47 4.74
N ALA A 13 8.36 -1.47 3.47
CA ALA A 13 9.19 -0.39 2.92
C ALA A 13 8.44 0.96 2.93
N PHE A 14 7.15 0.97 2.60
CA PHE A 14 6.34 2.18 2.58
C PHE A 14 6.03 2.69 3.99
N GLU A 15 5.79 1.80 4.95
CA GLU A 15 5.63 2.18 6.36
C GLU A 15 6.89 2.80 6.95
N ALA A 16 8.06 2.22 6.67
CA ALA A 16 9.33 2.76 7.14
C ALA A 16 9.56 4.19 6.61
N LEU A 17 9.40 4.37 5.29
CA LEU A 17 9.54 5.70 4.67
C LEU A 17 8.52 6.69 5.23
N LEU A 18 7.24 6.30 5.36
CA LEU A 18 6.19 7.18 5.85
C LEU A 18 6.44 7.58 7.31
N ARG A 19 6.80 6.64 8.18
CA ARG A 19 7.11 6.91 9.60
C ARG A 19 8.23 7.93 9.74
N ARG A 20 9.28 7.80 8.92
CA ARG A 20 10.37 8.77 8.91
C ARG A 20 9.91 10.13 8.38
N MET A 21 9.17 10.18 7.28
CA MET A 21 8.71 11.46 6.71
C MET A 21 7.78 12.24 7.65
N VAL A 22 6.94 11.56 8.43
CA VAL A 22 6.04 12.21 9.39
C VAL A 22 6.72 12.50 10.74
N GLY A 23 7.99 12.15 10.92
CA GLY A 23 8.73 12.30 12.17
C GLY A 23 8.27 11.36 13.28
N ALA A 24 7.65 10.22 12.96
CA ALA A 24 7.26 9.23 13.95
C ALA A 24 8.45 8.41 14.49
N GLU A 25 9.61 8.45 13.82
CA GLU A 25 10.82 7.76 14.26
C GLU A 25 11.67 8.61 15.21
N ASP A 26 11.92 9.88 14.86
CA ASP A 26 12.88 10.76 15.53
C ASP A 26 12.34 12.17 15.83
N GLY A 27 11.07 12.44 15.53
CA GLY A 27 10.44 13.75 15.69
C GLY A 27 10.73 14.74 14.54
N ILE A 28 11.55 14.36 13.55
CA ILE A 28 11.92 15.23 12.43
C ILE A 28 10.99 14.97 11.25
N ARG A 29 10.23 15.98 10.83
CA ARG A 29 9.36 15.86 9.64
C ARG A 29 10.12 16.18 8.36
N ASP A 30 9.70 15.59 7.27
CA ASP A 30 10.17 15.92 5.93
C ASP A 30 9.83 17.37 5.56
N ALA A 31 10.79 18.10 4.99
CA ALA A 31 10.64 19.48 4.54
C ALA A 31 9.60 19.64 3.41
N LEU A 32 9.27 18.56 2.70
CA LEU A 32 8.14 18.55 1.77
C LEU A 32 6.84 19.01 2.46
N PHE A 33 6.66 18.72 3.75
CA PHE A 33 5.46 19.10 4.49
C PHE A 33 5.32 20.59 4.81
N ASP A 34 6.33 21.39 4.47
CA ASP A 34 6.26 22.86 4.59
C ASP A 34 5.45 23.49 3.45
N PHE A 35 5.34 22.83 2.30
CA PHE A 35 4.62 23.37 1.13
C PHE A 35 3.62 22.41 0.48
N THR A 36 3.61 21.12 0.84
CA THR A 36 2.57 20.17 0.45
C THR A 36 2.07 19.38 1.65
N ARG A 37 0.79 19.01 1.70
CA ARG A 37 0.22 18.22 2.82
C ARG A 37 -0.47 16.97 2.30
N PRO A 38 -0.15 15.77 2.81
CA PRO A 38 -0.94 14.60 2.52
C PRO A 38 -2.31 14.76 3.19
N VAL A 39 -3.37 14.70 2.41
CA VAL A 39 -4.76 14.85 2.89
C VAL A 39 -5.51 13.52 2.95
N SER A 40 -5.00 12.49 2.28
CA SER A 40 -5.54 11.14 2.26
C SER A 40 -4.41 10.12 2.16
N GLY A 41 -4.71 8.88 2.53
CA GLY A 41 -3.79 7.75 2.43
C GLY A 41 -4.55 6.44 2.61
N ALA A 42 -4.18 5.41 1.85
CA ALA A 42 -4.77 4.09 1.93
C ALA A 42 -3.75 3.03 1.50
N TYR A 43 -3.87 1.84 2.07
CA TYR A 43 -3.14 0.66 1.63
C TYR A 43 -4.06 -0.22 0.80
N PHE A 44 -3.52 -0.71 -0.31
CA PHE A 44 -4.24 -1.61 -1.21
C PHE A 44 -3.44 -2.89 -1.39
N TRP A 45 -4.17 -3.99 -1.51
CA TRP A 45 -3.63 -5.23 -2.02
C TRP A 45 -4.16 -5.44 -3.43
N CYS A 46 -3.25 -5.63 -4.39
CA CYS A 46 -3.59 -5.96 -5.78
C CYS A 46 -3.50 -7.48 -5.95
N PRO A 47 -4.63 -8.20 -5.86
CA PRO A 47 -4.60 -9.65 -5.93
C PRO A 47 -4.23 -10.14 -7.33
N PRO A 48 -3.60 -11.32 -7.46
CA PRO A 48 -3.31 -11.88 -8.77
C PRO A 48 -4.61 -12.25 -9.49
N MET A 49 -4.59 -12.05 -10.81
CA MET A 49 -5.71 -12.34 -11.70
C MET A 49 -5.29 -13.43 -12.67
N ARG A 50 -6.20 -14.35 -12.98
CA ARG A 50 -6.01 -15.42 -13.97
C ARG A 50 -7.27 -15.59 -14.80
N ALA A 51 -7.13 -15.49 -16.12
CA ALA A 51 -8.24 -15.61 -17.08
C ALA A 51 -9.44 -14.69 -16.75
N GLY A 52 -9.16 -13.43 -16.38
CA GLY A 52 -10.19 -12.44 -16.03
C GLY A 52 -10.88 -12.67 -14.68
N LYS A 53 -10.48 -13.69 -13.91
CA LYS A 53 -10.99 -13.99 -12.57
C LYS A 53 -9.90 -13.81 -11.52
N LEU A 54 -10.34 -13.58 -10.29
CA LEU A 54 -9.47 -13.48 -9.13
C LEU A 54 -8.80 -14.83 -8.84
N ASP A 55 -7.48 -14.83 -8.67
CA ASP A 55 -6.70 -16.03 -8.34
C ASP A 55 -6.32 -16.03 -6.86
N LEU A 56 -7.12 -16.68 -6.02
CA LEU A 56 -6.89 -16.72 -4.57
C LEU A 56 -6.18 -17.99 -4.10
N ARG A 57 -5.59 -18.77 -5.03
CA ARG A 57 -4.96 -20.05 -4.68
C ARG A 57 -3.81 -19.90 -3.68
N ALA A 58 -3.05 -18.81 -3.76
CA ALA A 58 -1.98 -18.50 -2.81
C ALA A 58 -2.50 -18.27 -1.38
N LEU A 59 -3.79 -17.94 -1.22
CA LEU A 59 -4.45 -17.80 0.08
C LEU A 59 -5.20 -19.08 0.51
N GLY A 60 -5.07 -20.19 -0.24
CA GLY A 60 -5.81 -21.43 0.03
C GLY A 60 -7.30 -21.37 -0.32
N LEU A 61 -7.75 -20.31 -0.99
CA LEU A 61 -9.13 -20.12 -1.40
C LEU A 61 -9.28 -20.55 -2.87
N SER A 62 -9.55 -21.84 -3.09
CA SER A 62 -10.02 -22.31 -4.39
C SER A 62 -11.54 -22.17 -4.44
N GLY A 63 -12.07 -21.50 -5.47
CA GLY A 63 -13.51 -21.37 -5.65
C GLY A 63 -14.18 -22.75 -5.59
N THR A 64 -14.91 -23.01 -4.51
CA THR A 64 -15.84 -24.13 -4.42
C THR A 64 -16.96 -23.88 -5.42
N GLU A 65 -16.84 -24.45 -6.61
CA GLU A 65 -18.03 -24.90 -7.33
C GLU A 65 -18.67 -25.98 -6.47
N LYS A 66 -19.76 -25.62 -5.79
CA LYS A 66 -20.69 -26.64 -5.29
C LYS A 66 -21.26 -27.34 -6.53
N GLN A 67 -21.03 -28.65 -6.58
CA GLN A 67 -21.71 -29.59 -7.45
C GLN A 67 -23.19 -29.70 -7.07
#